data_AF-A0A5K7XAL4-F1
#
_entry.id   AF-A0A5K7XAL4-F1
#
_cell.length_a   1.000
_cell.length_b   1.000
_cell.length_c   1.000
_cell.angle_alpha   90.00
_cell.angle_beta   90.00
_cell.angle_gamma   90.00
#
_symmetry.space_group_name_H-M   'P 1'
#
loop_
_entity.id
_entity.type
_entity.pdbx_description
1 polymer ?
#
loop_
_entity_poly.entity_id
_entity_poly.type
_entity_poly.pdbx_seq_one_letter_code
_entity_poly.pdbx_strand_id
1 'polypeptide(L)'
;MPRPRFTMRVALAATAIVAVIAWQWSIVYQRRAFLSDARGLTLSEIYWMNSNWADGHHKPQFAPGYFRLLLGDDSYGVVLLQRNCSDGLVAKGQALFPEALVEQEPHRW
;
A
#
# COMPACT_ATOMS: atom_id res chain seq x y z
N MET A 1 13.30 -16.04 -46.14
CA MET A 1 13.47 -15.75 -44.70
C MET A 1 12.12 -15.35 -44.12
N PRO A 2 11.56 -16.09 -43.15
CA PRO A 2 10.28 -15.71 -42.55
C PRO A 2 10.50 -14.45 -41.70
N ARG A 3 9.91 -13.32 -42.12
CA ARG A 3 9.89 -12.10 -41.30
C ARG A 3 9.09 -12.37 -40.03
N PRO A 4 9.63 -12.10 -38.82
CA PRO A 4 8.85 -12.26 -37.61
C PRO A 4 7.67 -11.30 -37.68
N ARG A 5 6.45 -11.86 -37.77
CA ARG A 5 5.21 -11.11 -37.56
C ARG A 5 5.07 -10.93 -36.06
N PHE A 6 5.92 -10.10 -35.46
CA PHE A 6 5.60 -9.49 -34.17
C PHE A 6 4.39 -8.60 -34.43
N THR A 7 3.21 -9.23 -34.38
CA THR A 7 1.95 -8.59 -34.71
C THR A 7 1.74 -7.46 -33.71
N MET A 8 1.26 -6.32 -34.20
CA MET A 8 0.96 -5.13 -33.39
C MET A 8 0.17 -5.44 -32.10
N ARG A 9 -0.62 -6.53 -32.12
CA ARG A 9 -1.34 -7.09 -30.98
C ARG A 9 -0.44 -7.56 -29.83
N VAL A 10 0.68 -8.22 -30.15
CA VAL A 10 1.66 -8.69 -29.15
C VAL A 10 2.38 -7.49 -28.52
N ALA A 11 2.75 -6.49 -29.31
CA ALA A 11 3.34 -5.26 -28.79
C ALA A 11 2.36 -4.51 -27.87
N LEU A 12 1.09 -4.39 -28.27
CA LEU A 12 0.07 -3.76 -27.44
C LEU A 12 -0.15 -4.50 -26.12
N ALA A 13 -0.22 -5.84 -26.17
CA ALA A 13 -0.36 -6.67 -24.97
C ALA A 13 0.85 -6.54 -24.05
N ALA A 14 2.07 -6.56 -24.59
CA ALA A 14 3.30 -6.38 -23.81
C ALA A 14 3.33 -5.01 -23.13
N THR A 15 3.01 -3.93 -23.84
CA THR A 15 2.95 -2.59 -23.26
C THR A 15 1.90 -2.48 -22.16
N ALA A 16 0.73 -3.10 -22.34
CA ALA A 16 -0.32 -3.12 -21.32
C ALA A 16 0.15 -3.84 -20.04
N ILE A 17 0.83 -4.98 -20.18
CA ILE A 17 1.40 -5.72 -19.04
C ILE A 17 2.44 -4.85 -18.31
N VAL A 18 3.36 -4.24 -19.06
CA VAL A 18 4.40 -3.36 -18.49
C VAL A 18 3.76 -2.17 -17.77
N ALA A 19 2.70 -1.57 -18.33
CA ALA A 19 1.98 -0.46 -17.71
C ALA A 19 1.34 -0.86 -16.38
N VAL A 20 0.73 -2.05 -16.29
CA VAL A 20 0.16 -2.56 -15.03
C VAL A 20 1.25 -2.79 -13.99
N ILE A 21 2.39 -3.38 -14.38
CA ILE A 21 3.53 -3.60 -13.48
C ILE A 21 4.08 -2.26 -12.97
N ALA A 22 4.29 -1.29 -13.86
CA ALA A 22 4.76 0.04 -13.51
C ALA A 22 3.79 0.77 -12.57
N TRP A 23 2.49 0.62 -12.79
CA TRP A 23 1.46 1.18 -11.91
C TRP A 23 1.50 0.55 -10.50
N GLN A 24 1.58 -0.78 -10.41
CA GLN A 24 1.73 -1.46 -9.11
C GLN A 24 3.02 -1.03 -8.41
N TRP A 25 4.13 -0.93 -9.13
CA TRP A 25 5.41 -0.46 -8.59
C TRP A 25 5.32 0.98 -8.05
N SER A 26 4.61 1.87 -8.75
CA SER A 26 4.39 3.24 -8.29
C SER A 26 3.63 3.29 -6.96
N ILE A 27 2.59 2.45 -6.79
CA ILE A 27 1.84 2.35 -5.52
C ILE A 27 2.74 1.87 -4.39
N VAL A 28 3.53 0.81 -4.61
CA VAL A 28 4.46 0.29 -3.60
C VAL A 28 5.49 1.35 -3.21
N TYR A 29 6.01 2.09 -4.18
CA TYR A 29 6.93 3.19 -3.93
C TYR A 29 6.30 4.30 -3.08
N GLN A 30 5.07 4.73 -3.40
CA GLN A 30 4.35 5.76 -2.64
C GLN A 30 4.05 5.33 -1.20
N ARG A 31 3.66 4.07 -1.00
CA ARG A 31 3.42 3.49 0.34
C ARG A 31 4.70 3.45 1.16
N ARG A 32 5.80 2.97 0.58
CA ARG A 32 7.11 2.97 1.22
C ARG A 32 7.56 4.38 1.57
N ALA A 33 7.42 5.33 0.65
CA ALA A 33 7.74 6.73 0.89
C ALA A 33 6.89 7.32 2.03
N PHE A 34 5.58 7.05 2.05
CA PHE A 34 4.69 7.46 3.12
C PHE A 34 5.13 6.89 4.47
N LEU A 35 5.43 5.59 4.55
CA LEU A 35 5.87 4.96 5.79
C LEU A 35 7.25 5.43 6.24
N SER A 36 8.19 5.67 5.31
CA SER A 36 9.51 6.19 5.66
C SER A 36 9.43 7.62 6.17
N ASP A 37 8.58 8.45 5.57
CA ASP A 37 8.36 9.84 5.97
C ASP A 37 7.59 9.89 7.30
N ALA A 38 6.60 9.02 7.45
CA ALA A 38 5.83 8.89 8.67
C ALA A 38 6.71 8.41 9.84
N ARG A 39 7.59 7.41 9.65
CA ARG A 39 8.50 6.87 10.69
C ARG A 39 9.40 7.94 11.33
N GLY A 40 9.67 9.05 10.65
CA GLY A 40 10.51 10.12 11.19
C GLY A 40 9.76 11.10 12.09
N LEU A 41 8.48 11.39 11.81
CA LEU A 41 7.81 12.58 12.38
C LEU A 41 6.32 12.41 12.71
N THR A 42 5.61 11.43 12.16
CA THR A 42 4.14 11.38 12.25
C THR A 42 3.56 9.98 12.41
N LEU A 43 4.37 8.93 12.47
CA LEU A 43 3.96 7.57 12.73
C LEU A 43 4.15 7.28 14.22
N SER A 44 3.11 6.76 14.86
CA SER A 44 3.20 6.28 16.24
C SER A 44 3.49 4.79 16.26
N GLU A 45 2.61 3.98 15.65
CA GLU A 45 2.73 2.52 15.64
C GLU A 45 2.20 1.91 14.33
N ILE A 46 2.73 0.75 13.95
CA ILE A 46 2.26 -0.04 12.82
C ILE A 46 2.03 -1.48 13.28
N TYR A 47 0.86 -2.01 12.93
CA TYR A 47 0.48 -3.36 13.22
C TYR A 47 0.27 -4.15 11.93
N TRP A 48 0.94 -5.29 11.87
CA TRP A 48 0.86 -6.21 10.75
C TRP A 48 -0.50 -6.91 10.74
N MET A 49 -0.95 -7.33 9.56
CA MET A 49 -2.26 -7.96 9.39
C MET A 49 -2.45 -9.24 10.22
N ASN A 50 -1.35 -9.91 10.60
CA ASN A 50 -1.33 -11.11 11.45
C ASN A 50 -1.06 -10.82 12.95
N SER A 51 -1.13 -9.57 13.39
CA SER A 51 -0.90 -9.23 14.80
C SER A 51 -2.19 -9.40 15.60
N ASN A 52 -2.08 -9.89 16.84
CA ASN A 52 -3.20 -10.06 17.77
C ASN A 52 -4.02 -8.77 17.99
N TRP A 53 -3.45 -7.60 17.70
CA TRP A 53 -4.13 -6.32 17.78
C TRP A 53 -5.05 -6.04 16.58
N ALA A 54 -4.67 -6.52 15.39
CA ALA A 54 -5.52 -6.48 14.20
C ALA A 54 -6.75 -7.40 14.38
N ASP A 55 -6.57 -8.58 14.97
CA ASP A 55 -7.66 -9.56 15.18
C ASP A 55 -8.79 -9.07 16.10
N GLY A 56 -8.47 -8.23 17.09
CA GLY A 56 -9.43 -7.72 18.06
C GLY A 56 -10.22 -6.50 17.57
N HIS A 57 -9.67 -5.72 16.64
CA HIS A 57 -10.25 -4.44 16.25
C HIS A 57 -10.79 -4.40 14.83
N HIS A 58 -10.17 -5.03 13.82
CA HIS A 58 -10.63 -4.88 12.43
C HIS A 58 -10.31 -6.11 11.56
N LYS A 59 -11.35 -6.68 10.93
CA LYS A 59 -11.12 -7.55 9.77
C LYS A 59 -10.66 -6.68 8.61
N PRO A 60 -9.50 -6.96 7.98
CA PRO A 60 -9.05 -6.21 6.82
C PRO A 60 -10.16 -6.25 5.75
N GLN A 61 -10.64 -5.07 5.34
CA GLN A 61 -11.75 -4.99 4.37
C GLN A 61 -11.33 -5.48 2.98
N PHE A 62 -10.03 -5.45 2.69
CA PHE A 62 -9.44 -5.91 1.45
C PHE A 62 -8.17 -6.71 1.74
N ALA A 63 -8.00 -7.85 1.08
CA ALA A 63 -6.73 -8.57 1.13
C ALA A 63 -5.67 -7.78 0.34
N PRO A 64 -4.41 -7.69 0.82
CA PRO A 64 -3.32 -7.13 0.03
C PRO A 64 -3.24 -7.89 -1.30
N GLY A 65 -3.10 -7.16 -2.41
CA GLY A 65 -2.94 -7.79 -3.71
C GLY A 65 -1.65 -8.62 -3.76
N TYR A 66 -1.74 -9.92 -4.08
CA TYR A 66 -0.57 -10.83 -4.14
C TYR A 66 0.61 -10.29 -4.96
N PHE A 67 0.32 -9.55 -6.03
CA PHE A 67 1.37 -8.92 -6.84
C PHE A 67 2.18 -7.87 -6.06
N ARG A 68 1.57 -7.12 -5.13
CA ARG A 68 2.29 -6.11 -4.34
C ARG A 68 3.25 -6.76 -3.34
N LEU A 69 2.84 -7.88 -2.73
CA LEU A 69 3.71 -8.68 -1.86
C LEU A 69 4.96 -9.17 -2.63
N LEU A 70 4.80 -9.60 -3.89
CA LEU A 70 5.92 -10.00 -4.75
C LEU A 70 6.88 -8.84 -5.08
N LEU A 71 6.38 -7.60 -5.10
CA LEU A 71 7.18 -6.39 -5.27
C LEU A 71 7.81 -5.90 -3.94
N GLY A 72 7.64 -6.67 -2.86
CA GLY A 72 8.18 -6.38 -1.53
C GLY A 72 7.36 -5.35 -0.75
N ASP A 73 6.08 -5.16 -1.09
CA ASP A 73 5.16 -4.42 -0.21
C ASP A 73 4.77 -5.29 0.99
N ASP A 74 4.47 -4.65 2.10
CA ASP A 74 4.06 -5.31 3.33
C ASP A 74 2.55 -5.11 3.54
N SER A 75 1.92 -6.08 4.21
CA SER A 75 0.50 -6.00 4.56
C SER A 75 0.31 -5.54 6.00
N TYR A 76 -0.37 -4.41 6.12
CA TYR A 76 -0.64 -3.75 7.38
C TYR A 76 -2.13 -3.90 7.72
N GLY A 77 -2.42 -4.22 8.99
CA GLY A 77 -3.78 -4.27 9.50
C GLY A 77 -4.20 -2.95 10.11
N VAL A 78 -3.28 -2.27 10.80
CA VAL A 78 -3.51 -0.96 11.42
C VAL A 78 -2.26 -0.09 11.26
N VAL A 79 -2.44 1.17 10.88
CA VAL A 79 -1.41 2.20 10.82
C VAL A 79 -1.85 3.36 11.71
N LEU A 80 -1.19 3.52 12.86
CA LEU A 80 -1.46 4.63 13.76
C LEU A 80 -0.52 5.79 13.49
N LEU A 81 -1.12 6.94 13.22
CA LEU A 81 -0.42 8.20 13.11
C LEU A 81 -0.38 8.90 14.46
N GLN A 82 0.69 9.66 14.69
CA GLN A 82 0.84 10.52 15.86
C GLN A 82 -0.32 11.49 15.96
N ARG A 83 -0.66 11.83 17.20
CA ARG A 83 -1.76 12.72 17.57
C ARG A 83 -1.82 14.05 16.82
N ASN A 84 -0.66 14.61 16.47
CA ASN A 84 -0.57 15.95 15.86
C ASN A 84 -0.51 15.90 14.32
N CYS A 85 -0.78 14.75 13.69
CA CYS A 85 -0.80 14.68 12.24
C CYS A 85 -2.01 15.44 11.67
N SER A 86 -1.85 16.06 10.51
CA SER A 86 -2.96 16.74 9.85
C SER A 86 -3.97 15.74 9.31
N ASP A 87 -5.25 16.12 9.29
CA ASP A 87 -6.33 15.28 8.72
C ASP A 87 -6.05 14.89 7.26
N GLY A 88 -5.36 15.76 6.51
CA GLY A 88 -4.93 15.46 5.15
C GLY A 88 -3.93 14.29 5.06
N LEU A 89 -3.12 14.10 6.10
CA LEU A 89 -2.14 13.01 6.18
C LEU A 89 -2.84 11.69 6.52
N VAL A 90 -3.86 11.73 7.39
CA VAL A 90 -4.76 10.58 7.67
C VAL A 90 -5.48 10.16 6.39
N ALA A 91 -6.12 11.10 5.69
CA ALA A 91 -6.83 10.81 4.44
C ALA A 91 -5.89 10.25 3.36
N LYS A 92 -4.66 10.79 3.25
CA LYS A 92 -3.63 10.24 2.36
C LYS A 92 -3.24 8.81 2.73
N GLY A 93 -3.10 8.53 4.02
CA GLY A 93 -2.84 7.17 4.52
C GLY A 93 -3.99 6.21 4.20
N GLN A 94 -5.25 6.60 4.44
CA GLN A 94 -6.42 5.79 4.09
C GLN A 94 -6.51 5.49 2.59
N ALA A 95 -6.12 6.45 1.73
CA ALA A 95 -6.08 6.24 0.28
C ALA A 95 -4.96 5.29 -0.16
N LEU A 96 -3.81 5.30 0.53
CA LEU A 96 -2.65 4.45 0.20
C LEU A 96 -2.76 3.03 0.79
N PHE A 97 -3.46 2.90 1.91
CA PHE A 97 -3.65 1.64 2.64
C PHE A 97 -5.15 1.36 2.85
N PRO A 98 -5.94 1.16 1.78
CA PRO A 98 -7.37 0.88 1.91
C PRO A 98 -7.67 -0.44 2.64
N GLU A 99 -6.71 -1.36 2.71
CA GLU A 99 -6.81 -2.60 3.48
C GLU A 99 -6.60 -2.42 4.99
N ALA A 100 -5.94 -1.32 5.40
CA ALA A 100 -5.53 -1.08 6.77
C ALA A 100 -6.41 -0.03 7.42
N LEU A 101 -6.62 -0.15 8.73
CA LEU A 101 -7.19 0.93 9.51
C LEU A 101 -6.13 2.02 9.69
N VAL A 102 -6.37 3.21 9.13
CA VAL A 102 -5.48 4.36 9.31
C VAL A 102 -6.17 5.40 10.16
N GLU A 103 -5.69 5.59 11.38
CA GLU A 103 -6.26 6.47 12.40
C GLU A 103 -5.18 7.22 13.17
N GLN A 104 -5.59 8.30 13.83
CA GLN A 104 -4.76 8.99 14.81
C GLN A 104 -4.78 8.22 16.13
N GLU A 105 -3.64 8.23 16.84
CA GLU A 105 -3.50 7.55 18.11
C GLU A 105 -4.58 8.02 19.12
N PRO A 106 -5.36 7.10 19.72
CA PRO A 106 -6.43 7.47 20.64
C PRO A 106 -5.86 8.01 21.96
N HIS A 107 -6.55 9.01 22.52
CA HIS A 107 -6.18 9.60 23.80
C HIS A 107 -6.30 8.53 24.91
N ARG A 108 -5.17 7.96 25.36
CA ARG A 108 -5.13 7.17 26.60
C ARG A 108 -5.00 8.15 27.77
N TRP A 109 -5.92 8.05 28.73
CA TRP A 109 -6.03 8.90 29.91
C TRP A 109 -5.27 8.26 31.06
#